data_AF-A0A7W4E939-F1
#
_entry.id   AF-A0A7W4E939-F1
#
_cell.length_a   1.000
_cell.length_b   1.000
_cell.length_c   1.000
_cell.angle_alpha   90.00
_cell.angle_beta   90.00
_cell.angle_gamma   90.00
#
_symmetry.space_group_name_H-M   'P 1'
#
loop_
_entity.id
_entity.type
_entity.pdbx_description
1 polymer ?
#
loop_
_entity_poly.entity_id
_entity_poly.type
_entity_poly.pdbx_seq_one_letter_code
_entity_poly.pdbx_strand_id
1 'polypeptide(L)'
;MDFFKDIIIWLITIAYSALLIYTTIRILLENETQTSRTAIYLYAIWILPVVGFLVYYATGTNRRKQKIYGAKRILDEKQHREIVKIFQNSQKTVADFEKKFPKFSGLIRLFSHEIISSDNNHVEILINGDEKFEKLKKDLLQAKNHIHLEYYIFESDQIGSEIIEILIQKSRQGVQVRFLYDALGSRYLSGKMIEKMKNAGVEIFPFFELKPWNFLNRINYRNHRKIVVIDGTVGYVGGINVSDLYVNTIPTHRYGRDTHLKIEGKSVWDLQRIFLYDWNFSSEQNLDFDTQFFPDDSGKIYGKALVDITASGPDSSYPNILYSLLTGMALAQKEMLITTPYFVPNLSFLDTLKIAVLSGKKVKLLVPKTYDSKIIELTTQSFFDALLDAGVEIFQYKKGFVHAKTIVYDREVSVVGTANLDNRSFDLNFEVNATVYDADFSQKLAKEFEKDLQDSEKIDPETWKNRPFFRKLLGKILNLFAPLM
;
A
#
# COMPACT_ATOMS: atom_id res chain seq x y z
N MET A 1 -48.28 10.00 34.41
CA MET A 1 -47.58 10.02 33.10
C MET A 1 -46.09 10.34 33.28
N ASP A 2 -45.73 11.19 34.25
CA ASP A 2 -44.34 11.57 34.50
C ASP A 2 -43.49 10.46 35.13
N PHE A 3 -44.06 9.64 36.03
CA PHE A 3 -43.37 8.47 36.59
C PHE A 3 -42.82 7.48 35.54
N PHE A 4 -43.60 7.20 34.49
CA PHE A 4 -43.14 6.33 33.40
C PHE A 4 -42.07 6.99 32.53
N LYS A 5 -42.14 8.31 32.35
CA LYS A 5 -41.08 9.07 31.65
C LYS A 5 -39.77 9.03 32.43
N ASP A 6 -39.83 9.21 33.75
CA ASP A 6 -38.65 9.16 34.61
C ASP A 6 -37.99 7.79 34.58
N ILE A 7 -38.78 6.71 34.64
CA ILE A 7 -38.27 5.34 34.50
C ILE A 7 -37.57 5.15 33.15
N ILE A 8 -38.18 5.61 32.05
CA ILE A 8 -37.58 5.50 30.71
C ILE A 8 -36.27 6.30 30.63
N ILE A 9 -36.22 7.51 31.20
CA ILE A 9 -35.00 8.32 31.23
C ILE A 9 -33.89 7.63 32.02
N TRP A 10 -34.20 7.04 33.18
CA TRP A 10 -33.24 6.27 33.97
C TRP A 10 -32.73 5.05 33.21
N LEU A 11 -33.61 4.30 32.55
CA LEU A 11 -33.22 3.14 31.74
C LEU A 11 -32.30 3.53 30.57
N ILE A 12 -32.62 4.62 29.86
CA ILE A 12 -31.77 5.15 28.78
C ILE A 12 -30.41 5.60 29.33
N THR A 13 -30.39 6.29 30.46
CA THR A 13 -29.16 6.79 31.10
C THR A 13 -28.26 5.64 31.55
N ILE A 14 -28.82 4.61 32.17
CA ILE A 14 -28.10 3.41 32.60
C ILE A 14 -27.56 2.66 31.37
N ALA A 15 -28.38 2.44 30.34
CA ALA A 15 -27.96 1.77 29.12
C ALA A 15 -26.82 2.53 28.40
N TYR A 16 -26.93 3.86 28.30
CA TYR A 16 -25.89 4.70 27.72
C TYR A 16 -24.60 4.67 28.53
N SER A 17 -24.70 4.74 29.87
CA SER A 17 -23.54 4.68 30.76
C SER A 17 -22.83 3.33 30.68
N ALA A 18 -23.59 2.22 30.63
CA ALA A 18 -23.04 0.89 30.44
C ALA A 18 -22.33 0.76 29.08
N LEU A 19 -22.92 1.29 28.00
CA LEU A 19 -22.31 1.31 26.68
C LEU A 19 -21.02 2.15 26.66
N LEU A 20 -21.00 3.30 27.34
CA LEU A 20 -19.83 4.18 27.46
C LEU A 20 -18.68 3.49 28.21
N ILE A 21 -18.98 2.84 29.35
CA ILE A 21 -17.99 2.08 30.14
C ILE A 21 -17.46 0.90 29.32
N TYR A 22 -18.35 0.11 28.71
CA TYR A 22 -17.96 -1.01 27.85
C TYR A 22 -17.03 -0.55 26.71
N THR A 23 -17.42 0.52 25.99
CA THR A 23 -16.65 1.03 24.87
C THR A 23 -15.32 1.63 25.32
N THR A 24 -15.26 2.27 26.49
CA THR A 24 -14.01 2.76 27.10
C THR A 24 -13.05 1.61 27.40
N ILE A 25 -13.52 0.56 28.08
CA ILE A 25 -12.72 -0.64 28.38
C ILE A 25 -12.23 -1.27 27.08
N ARG A 26 -13.12 -1.39 26.09
CA ARG A 26 -12.78 -1.95 24.78
C ARG A 26 -11.69 -1.15 24.07
N ILE A 27 -11.79 0.19 24.03
CA ILE A 27 -10.77 1.07 23.42
C ILE A 27 -9.41 0.83 24.06
N LEU A 28 -9.36 0.72 25.40
CA LEU A 28 -8.13 0.52 26.16
C LEU A 28 -7.49 -0.85 25.87
N LEU A 29 -8.29 -1.92 25.75
CA LEU A 29 -7.79 -3.28 25.48
C LEU A 29 -7.39 -3.48 24.00
N GLU A 30 -8.08 -2.86 23.06
CA GLU A 30 -7.81 -3.05 21.63
C GLU A 30 -6.63 -2.21 21.10
N ASN A 31 -6.34 -1.05 21.69
CA ASN A 31 -5.37 -0.07 21.16
C ASN A 31 -4.13 0.16 22.07
N GLU A 32 -3.64 -0.89 22.73
CA GLU A 32 -2.54 -0.82 23.72
C GLU A 32 -1.26 -0.13 23.22
N THR A 33 -0.93 -0.21 21.92
CA THR A 33 0.34 0.32 21.37
C THR A 33 0.23 1.69 20.70
N GLN A 34 -0.98 2.21 20.45
CA GLN A 34 -1.21 3.49 19.75
C GLN A 34 -1.86 4.52 20.69
N THR A 35 -1.14 4.93 21.73
CA THR A 35 -1.65 5.80 22.81
C THR A 35 -2.36 7.06 22.31
N SER A 36 -1.81 7.74 21.29
CA SER A 36 -2.44 8.93 20.70
C SER A 36 -3.79 8.61 20.06
N ARG A 37 -3.90 7.51 19.31
CA ARG A 37 -5.15 7.09 18.68
C ARG A 37 -6.19 6.66 19.71
N THR A 38 -5.77 5.93 20.74
CA THR A 38 -6.59 5.55 21.90
C THR A 38 -7.18 6.78 22.58
N ALA A 39 -6.35 7.79 22.85
CA ALA A 39 -6.79 9.03 23.48
C ALA A 39 -7.83 9.77 22.61
N ILE A 40 -7.62 9.86 21.30
CA ILE A 40 -8.58 10.49 20.37
C ILE A 40 -9.94 9.80 20.44
N TYR A 41 -10.00 8.47 20.45
CA TYR A 41 -11.26 7.75 20.56
C TYR A 41 -11.94 7.91 21.92
N LEU A 42 -11.17 7.92 23.01
CA LEU A 42 -11.71 8.21 24.34
C LEU A 42 -12.31 9.62 24.37
N TYR A 43 -11.58 10.64 23.93
CA TYR A 43 -12.13 12.00 23.87
C TYR A 43 -13.37 12.09 22.98
N ALA A 44 -13.39 11.41 21.84
CA ALA A 44 -14.53 11.40 20.95
C ALA A 44 -15.79 10.84 21.64
N ILE A 45 -15.72 9.66 22.29
CA ILE A 45 -16.90 9.06 22.94
C ILE A 45 -17.38 9.84 24.17
N TRP A 46 -16.47 10.52 24.87
CA TRP A 46 -16.80 11.29 26.07
C TRP A 46 -17.32 12.71 25.75
N ILE A 47 -16.82 13.36 24.71
CA ILE A 47 -17.17 14.75 24.36
C ILE A 47 -18.34 14.82 23.36
N LEU A 48 -18.46 13.83 22.46
CA LEU A 48 -19.46 13.82 21.40
C LEU A 48 -20.43 12.65 21.59
N PRO A 49 -21.53 12.83 22.35
CA PRO A 49 -22.53 11.79 22.55
C PRO A 49 -23.02 11.23 21.22
N VAL A 50 -23.17 9.91 21.13
CA VAL A 50 -23.56 9.16 19.91
C VAL A 50 -22.53 9.24 18.77
N VAL A 51 -22.12 10.44 18.34
CA VAL A 51 -21.19 10.65 17.22
C VAL A 51 -19.82 10.03 17.51
N GLY A 52 -19.30 10.18 18.73
CA GLY A 52 -18.03 9.58 19.13
C GLY A 52 -18.04 8.06 19.03
N PHE A 53 -19.18 7.43 19.38
CA PHE A 53 -19.36 5.99 19.20
C PHE A 53 -19.35 5.62 17.71
N LEU A 54 -20.09 6.35 16.87
CA LEU A 54 -20.10 6.11 15.43
C LEU A 54 -18.69 6.20 14.83
N VAL A 55 -17.91 7.20 15.22
CA VAL A 55 -16.51 7.36 14.77
C VAL A 55 -15.64 6.20 15.25
N TYR A 56 -15.71 5.83 16.54
CA TYR A 56 -14.92 4.72 17.08
C TYR A 56 -15.26 3.38 16.42
N TYR A 57 -16.55 3.03 16.32
CA TYR A 57 -16.95 1.77 15.71
C TYR A 57 -16.68 1.73 14.20
N ALA A 58 -16.69 2.88 13.53
CA ALA A 58 -16.24 2.96 12.16
C ALA A 58 -14.73 2.73 12.04
N THR A 59 -13.92 3.48 12.81
CA THR A 59 -12.49 3.72 12.52
C THR A 59 -11.51 3.13 13.53
N GLY A 60 -11.95 2.77 14.72
CA GLY A 60 -11.11 2.49 15.88
C GLY A 60 -11.02 1.05 16.35
N THR A 61 -11.75 0.15 15.69
CA THR A 61 -11.68 -1.28 16.01
C THR A 61 -10.39 -1.89 15.45
N ASN A 62 -9.50 -2.39 16.32
CA ASN A 62 -8.21 -2.94 15.89
C ASN A 62 -8.34 -4.41 15.47
N ARG A 63 -8.28 -4.66 14.15
CA ARG A 63 -8.52 -5.99 13.61
C ARG A 63 -7.31 -6.90 13.45
N ARG A 64 -6.09 -6.38 13.62
CA ARG A 64 -4.89 -7.21 13.71
C ARG A 64 -4.99 -8.19 14.89
N LYS A 65 -5.56 -7.74 16.02
CA LYS A 65 -5.90 -8.59 17.18
C LYS A 65 -7.13 -9.48 16.96
N GLN A 66 -8.11 -9.04 16.18
CA GLN A 66 -9.34 -9.80 15.92
C GLN A 66 -9.18 -10.92 14.87
N LYS A 67 -7.98 -11.09 14.30
CA LYS A 67 -7.65 -12.10 13.26
C LYS A 67 -8.73 -12.12 12.18
N ILE A 68 -8.73 -11.14 11.26
CA ILE A 68 -9.67 -11.06 10.12
C ILE A 68 -9.78 -12.41 9.37
N TYR A 69 -8.71 -13.19 9.38
CA TYR A 69 -8.61 -14.51 8.75
C TYR A 69 -9.02 -15.67 9.67
N GLY A 70 -9.58 -15.44 10.86
CA GLY A 70 -9.77 -16.45 11.93
C GLY A 70 -10.48 -17.74 11.51
N ALA A 71 -11.29 -17.71 10.45
CA ALA A 71 -11.96 -18.90 9.89
C ALA A 71 -11.30 -19.47 8.61
N LYS A 72 -10.46 -18.69 7.89
CA LYS A 72 -9.79 -19.11 6.64
C LYS A 72 -8.24 -19.13 6.72
N ARG A 73 -7.62 -18.73 7.84
CA ARG A 73 -6.17 -18.89 8.08
C ARG A 73 -5.78 -20.35 8.36
N ILE A 74 -6.79 -21.19 8.63
CA ILE A 74 -6.70 -22.65 8.64
C ILE A 74 -6.95 -23.18 7.21
N LEU A 75 -6.74 -22.37 6.16
CA LEU A 75 -6.48 -22.92 4.83
C LEU A 75 -5.07 -23.54 4.85
N ASP A 76 -5.12 -24.80 5.26
CA ASP A 76 -4.23 -25.91 5.02
C ASP A 76 -2.75 -25.76 5.43
N GLU A 77 -2.38 -26.44 6.53
CA GLU A 77 -0.99 -26.77 6.85
C GLU A 77 -0.25 -27.41 5.66
N LYS A 78 -0.99 -28.03 4.72
CA LYS A 78 -0.47 -28.58 3.47
C LYS A 78 -0.03 -27.49 2.48
N GLN A 79 -0.80 -26.42 2.32
CA GLN A 79 -0.44 -25.24 1.53
C GLN A 79 0.76 -24.52 2.14
N HIS A 80 0.79 -24.39 3.48
CA HIS A 80 1.94 -23.86 4.21
C HIS A 80 3.20 -24.71 3.99
N ARG A 81 3.10 -26.04 3.97
CA ARG A 81 4.26 -26.94 3.74
C ARG A 81 4.89 -26.81 2.35
N GLU A 82 4.10 -26.72 1.28
CA GLU A 82 4.64 -26.57 -0.09
C GLU A 82 5.28 -25.18 -0.30
N ILE A 83 4.63 -24.13 0.21
CA ILE A 83 5.20 -22.79 0.27
C ILE A 83 6.50 -22.77 1.11
N VAL A 84 6.55 -23.49 2.24
CA VAL A 84 7.75 -23.64 3.07
C VAL A 84 8.88 -24.37 2.34
N LYS A 85 8.61 -25.33 1.46
CA LYS A 85 9.67 -25.93 0.61
C LYS A 85 10.23 -24.92 -0.40
N ILE A 86 9.37 -24.10 -0.99
CA ILE A 86 9.81 -22.98 -1.85
C ILE A 86 10.68 -22.00 -1.05
N PHE A 87 10.30 -21.68 0.20
CA PHE A 87 11.10 -20.85 1.12
C PHE A 87 12.39 -21.53 1.61
N GLN A 88 12.44 -22.85 1.78
CA GLN A 88 13.66 -23.52 2.19
C GLN A 88 14.76 -23.41 1.13
N ASN A 89 14.38 -23.38 -0.16
CA ASN A 89 15.31 -23.08 -1.24
C ASN A 89 15.78 -21.61 -1.25
N SER A 90 15.04 -20.67 -0.65
CA SER A 90 15.45 -19.26 -0.56
C SER A 90 16.54 -18.99 0.48
N GLN A 91 16.77 -19.89 1.46
CA GLN A 91 17.80 -19.67 2.49
C GLN A 91 19.23 -19.61 1.93
N LYS A 92 19.54 -20.42 0.90
CA LYS A 92 20.84 -20.32 0.20
C LYS A 92 20.97 -18.98 -0.51
N THR A 93 19.88 -18.54 -1.13
CA THR A 93 19.77 -17.27 -1.83
C THR A 93 20.01 -16.09 -0.88
N VAL A 94 19.38 -16.10 0.31
CA VAL A 94 19.57 -15.11 1.38
C VAL A 94 21.04 -14.99 1.78
N ALA A 95 21.72 -16.10 2.02
CA ALA A 95 23.13 -16.06 2.42
C ALA A 95 24.05 -15.44 1.34
N ASP A 96 23.77 -15.72 0.06
CA ASP A 96 24.52 -15.12 -1.04
C ASP A 96 24.19 -13.63 -1.23
N PHE A 97 22.98 -13.22 -0.88
CA PHE A 97 22.57 -11.82 -0.88
C PHE A 97 23.22 -11.00 0.20
N GLU A 98 23.33 -11.54 1.41
CA GLU A 98 24.05 -10.88 2.49
C GLU A 98 25.51 -10.62 2.10
N LYS A 99 26.13 -11.51 1.31
CA LYS A 99 27.49 -11.27 0.80
C LYS A 99 27.54 -10.16 -0.25
N LYS A 100 26.54 -10.05 -1.11
CA LYS A 100 26.46 -9.02 -2.16
C LYS A 100 26.10 -7.63 -1.60
N PHE A 101 25.23 -7.59 -0.60
CA PHE A 101 24.75 -6.37 0.05
C PHE A 101 24.93 -6.45 1.58
N PRO A 102 26.17 -6.54 2.09
CA PRO A 102 26.45 -6.81 3.51
C PRO A 102 25.86 -5.76 4.44
N LYS A 103 25.81 -4.52 3.97
CA LYS A 103 25.18 -3.40 4.67
C LYS A 103 23.67 -3.56 4.84
N PHE A 104 22.99 -4.18 3.88
CA PHE A 104 21.53 -4.37 3.90
C PHE A 104 21.13 -5.78 4.36
N SER A 105 22.07 -6.57 4.93
CA SER A 105 21.79 -7.94 5.40
C SER A 105 20.64 -7.99 6.42
N GLY A 106 20.53 -6.97 7.29
CA GLY A 106 19.44 -6.87 8.26
C GLY A 106 18.07 -6.75 7.61
N LEU A 107 17.97 -6.04 6.47
CA LEU A 107 16.75 -5.90 5.70
C LEU A 107 16.37 -7.22 5.02
N ILE A 108 17.34 -7.89 4.40
CA ILE A 108 17.14 -9.19 3.74
C ILE A 108 16.65 -10.24 4.75
N ARG A 109 17.22 -10.28 5.95
CA ARG A 109 16.81 -11.24 7.00
C ARG A 109 15.45 -10.96 7.62
N LEU A 110 15.01 -9.70 7.63
CA LEU A 110 13.89 -9.25 8.45
C LEU A 110 12.62 -10.10 8.23
N PHE A 111 12.37 -10.49 6.98
CA PHE A 111 11.21 -11.29 6.60
C PHE A 111 11.56 -12.54 5.79
N SER A 112 12.82 -13.00 5.81
CA SER A 112 13.28 -14.14 4.98
C SER A 112 12.57 -15.47 5.27
N HIS A 113 11.79 -15.54 6.35
CA HIS A 113 10.96 -16.69 6.73
C HIS A 113 9.50 -16.56 6.26
N GLU A 114 9.09 -15.39 5.76
CA GLU A 114 7.75 -15.08 5.28
C GLU A 114 7.71 -14.69 3.78
N ILE A 115 8.85 -14.42 3.14
CA ILE A 115 8.97 -13.98 1.74
C ILE A 115 9.87 -14.87 0.88
N ILE A 116 9.57 -14.95 -0.42
CA ILE A 116 10.38 -15.67 -1.41
C ILE A 116 11.43 -14.68 -1.90
N SER A 117 12.51 -14.50 -1.14
CA SER A 117 13.68 -13.76 -1.62
C SER A 117 14.23 -14.48 -2.85
N SER A 118 14.11 -13.83 -4.01
CA SER A 118 14.45 -14.42 -5.29
C SER A 118 15.65 -13.72 -5.91
N ASP A 119 16.63 -14.52 -6.34
CA ASP A 119 17.62 -14.09 -7.31
C ASP A 119 17.06 -14.31 -8.71
N ASN A 120 17.73 -13.77 -9.72
CA ASN A 120 17.37 -13.95 -11.12
C ASN A 120 16.02 -13.32 -11.52
N ASN A 121 15.84 -12.04 -11.21
CA ASN A 121 14.73 -11.25 -11.71
C ASN A 121 15.21 -10.20 -12.72
N HIS A 122 14.41 -9.98 -13.76
CA HIS A 122 14.44 -8.76 -14.55
C HIS A 122 13.41 -7.80 -14.00
N VAL A 123 13.81 -6.55 -13.74
CA VAL A 123 12.92 -5.52 -13.23
C VAL A 123 13.02 -4.30 -14.14
N GLU A 124 11.88 -3.90 -14.69
CA GLU A 124 11.72 -2.75 -15.57
C GLU A 124 10.93 -1.65 -14.83
N ILE A 125 11.46 -0.42 -14.84
CA ILE A 125 10.77 0.75 -14.30
C ILE A 125 9.84 1.27 -15.39
N LEU A 126 8.56 1.45 -15.03
CA LEU A 126 7.53 2.01 -15.90
C LEU A 126 7.09 3.36 -15.31
N ILE A 127 7.24 4.42 -16.10
CA ILE A 127 6.91 5.78 -15.72
C ILE A 127 5.54 6.16 -16.27
N ASN A 128 4.64 6.53 -15.37
CA ASN A 128 3.25 6.91 -15.64
C ASN A 128 2.43 5.79 -16.31
N GLY A 129 1.15 6.07 -16.54
CA GLY A 129 0.23 5.16 -17.20
C GLY A 129 0.60 4.90 -18.66
N ASP A 130 1.18 5.88 -19.35
CA ASP A 130 1.54 5.78 -20.76
C ASP A 130 2.44 4.56 -21.04
N GLU A 131 3.58 4.44 -20.36
CA GLU A 131 4.47 3.28 -20.50
C GLU A 131 3.85 2.01 -19.89
N LYS A 132 3.23 2.13 -18.72
CA LYS A 132 2.72 0.98 -17.97
C LYS A 132 1.62 0.25 -18.72
N PHE A 133 0.63 0.97 -19.25
CA PHE A 133 -0.52 0.34 -19.89
C PHE A 133 -0.20 -0.17 -21.29
N GLU A 134 0.72 0.46 -22.02
CA GLU A 134 1.23 -0.10 -23.27
C GLU A 134 1.84 -1.49 -23.03
N LYS A 135 2.74 -1.59 -22.04
CA LYS A 135 3.40 -2.86 -21.71
C LYS A 135 2.42 -3.90 -21.16
N LEU A 136 1.56 -3.49 -20.23
CA LEU A 136 0.56 -4.39 -19.63
C LEU A 136 -0.38 -4.98 -20.67
N LYS A 137 -0.93 -4.17 -21.59
CA LYS A 137 -1.83 -4.66 -22.64
C LYS A 137 -1.14 -5.69 -23.53
N LYS A 138 0.12 -5.46 -23.89
CA LYS A 138 0.93 -6.40 -24.68
C LYS A 138 1.12 -7.73 -23.97
N ASP A 139 1.47 -7.70 -22.68
CA ASP A 139 1.71 -8.93 -21.91
C ASP A 139 0.39 -9.69 -21.65
N LEU A 140 -0.72 -8.99 -21.37
CA LEU A 140 -2.04 -9.61 -21.19
C LEU A 140 -2.49 -10.36 -22.46
N LEU A 141 -2.26 -9.79 -23.64
CA LEU A 141 -2.58 -10.45 -24.91
C LEU A 141 -1.79 -11.75 -25.11
N GLN A 142 -0.56 -11.82 -24.57
CA GLN A 142 0.34 -12.97 -24.67
C GLN A 142 0.05 -14.08 -23.65
N ALA A 143 -0.81 -13.83 -22.65
CA ALA A 143 -1.14 -14.81 -21.61
C ALA A 143 -1.64 -16.14 -22.20
N LYS A 144 -1.21 -17.26 -21.62
CA LYS A 144 -1.52 -18.61 -22.12
C LYS A 144 -2.32 -19.45 -21.13
N ASN A 145 -2.08 -19.29 -19.84
CA ASN A 145 -2.62 -20.13 -18.78
C ASN A 145 -3.58 -19.33 -17.90
N HIS A 146 -3.10 -18.25 -17.28
CA HIS A 146 -3.91 -17.46 -16.35
C HIS A 146 -3.50 -15.99 -16.27
N ILE A 147 -4.47 -15.16 -15.92
CA ILE A 147 -4.29 -13.75 -15.58
C ILE A 147 -4.96 -13.53 -14.22
N HIS A 148 -4.19 -13.10 -13.25
CA HIS A 148 -4.66 -12.69 -11.93
C HIS A 148 -4.46 -11.19 -11.75
N LEU A 149 -5.52 -10.49 -11.39
CA LEU A 149 -5.56 -9.03 -11.36
C LEU A 149 -6.14 -8.54 -10.04
N GLU A 150 -5.50 -7.58 -9.42
CA GLU A 150 -6.01 -6.92 -8.23
C GLU A 150 -5.73 -5.41 -8.27
N TYR A 151 -6.76 -4.60 -8.02
CA TYR A 151 -6.63 -3.14 -7.98
C TYR A 151 -7.50 -2.48 -6.91
N TYR A 152 -6.93 -1.44 -6.29
CA TYR A 152 -7.69 -0.48 -5.47
C TYR A 152 -8.70 0.33 -6.30
N ILE A 153 -8.21 1.08 -7.29
CA ILE A 153 -9.05 1.83 -8.24
C ILE A 153 -8.90 1.17 -9.60
N PHE A 154 -10.06 0.74 -10.12
CA PHE A 154 -10.25 0.38 -11.51
C PHE A 154 -11.49 1.12 -12.01
N GLU A 155 -11.31 2.01 -12.97
CA GLU A 155 -12.39 2.75 -13.60
C GLU A 155 -12.71 2.12 -14.96
N SER A 156 -13.97 2.16 -15.40
CA SER A 156 -14.35 1.71 -16.75
C SER A 156 -14.33 2.88 -17.74
N ASP A 157 -13.26 3.66 -17.71
CA ASP A 157 -12.95 4.75 -18.65
C ASP A 157 -12.25 4.21 -19.90
N GLN A 158 -11.52 5.03 -20.67
CA GLN A 158 -10.92 4.57 -21.93
C GLN A 158 -9.93 3.42 -21.68
N ILE A 159 -8.95 3.63 -20.79
CA ILE A 159 -7.92 2.62 -20.54
C ILE A 159 -8.48 1.39 -19.83
N GLY A 160 -9.41 1.58 -18.90
CA GLY A 160 -10.07 0.48 -18.21
C GLY A 160 -10.90 -0.38 -19.16
N SER A 161 -11.62 0.23 -20.09
CA SER A 161 -12.41 -0.49 -21.10
C SER A 161 -11.53 -1.30 -22.03
N GLU A 162 -10.40 -0.75 -22.49
CA GLU A 162 -9.44 -1.49 -23.32
C GLU A 162 -8.90 -2.74 -22.60
N ILE A 163 -8.55 -2.62 -21.32
CA ILE A 163 -8.10 -3.76 -20.51
C ILE A 163 -9.23 -4.78 -20.36
N ILE A 164 -10.46 -4.34 -20.05
CA ILE A 164 -11.62 -5.23 -19.91
C ILE A 164 -11.85 -6.05 -21.19
N GLU A 165 -11.78 -5.44 -22.38
CA GLU A 165 -11.93 -6.17 -23.64
C GLU A 165 -10.85 -7.24 -23.82
N ILE A 166 -9.59 -6.95 -23.45
CA ILE A 166 -8.50 -7.94 -23.49
C ILE A 166 -8.80 -9.08 -22.52
N LEU A 167 -9.21 -8.79 -21.28
CA LEU A 167 -9.55 -9.84 -20.30
C LEU A 167 -10.68 -10.74 -20.79
N ILE A 168 -11.73 -10.16 -21.38
CA ILE A 168 -12.84 -10.89 -22.01
C ILE A 168 -12.33 -11.75 -23.18
N GLN A 169 -11.48 -11.19 -24.03
CA GLN A 169 -10.88 -11.92 -25.17
C GLN A 169 -10.08 -13.12 -24.69
N LYS A 170 -9.23 -12.95 -23.67
CA LYS A 170 -8.39 -14.03 -23.12
C LYS A 170 -9.22 -15.10 -22.43
N SER A 171 -10.24 -14.70 -21.67
CA SER A 171 -11.16 -15.64 -21.02
C SER A 171 -11.89 -16.52 -22.04
N ARG A 172 -12.38 -15.93 -23.15
CA ARG A 172 -12.98 -16.70 -24.26
C ARG A 172 -12.01 -17.62 -25.00
N GLN A 173 -10.72 -17.33 -24.96
CA GLN A 173 -9.66 -18.21 -25.48
C GLN A 173 -9.28 -19.34 -24.51
N GLY A 174 -9.94 -19.44 -23.35
CA GLY A 174 -9.68 -20.47 -22.35
C GLY A 174 -8.63 -20.10 -21.30
N VAL A 175 -8.10 -18.86 -21.30
CA VAL A 175 -7.22 -18.39 -20.23
C VAL A 175 -8.04 -18.16 -18.96
N GLN A 176 -7.58 -18.65 -17.82
CA GLN A 176 -8.26 -18.41 -16.55
C GLN A 176 -8.03 -16.96 -16.11
N VAL A 177 -9.09 -16.15 -16.08
CA VAL A 177 -8.98 -14.74 -15.69
C VAL A 177 -9.68 -14.53 -14.36
N ARG A 178 -8.93 -14.07 -13.36
CA ARG A 178 -9.41 -13.75 -12.01
C ARG A 178 -9.13 -12.30 -11.68
N PHE A 179 -10.16 -11.56 -11.30
CA PHE A 179 -10.06 -10.13 -11.04
C PHE A 179 -10.68 -9.76 -9.68
N LEU A 180 -9.86 -9.22 -8.79
CA LEU A 180 -10.27 -8.56 -7.54
C LEU A 180 -10.24 -7.05 -7.69
N TYR A 181 -11.27 -6.39 -7.18
CA TYR A 181 -11.31 -4.93 -7.10
C TYR A 181 -11.75 -4.48 -5.71
N ASP A 182 -11.18 -3.39 -5.19
CA ASP A 182 -11.66 -2.81 -3.94
C ASP A 182 -13.07 -2.21 -4.15
N ALA A 183 -14.04 -2.65 -3.34
CA ALA A 183 -15.43 -2.25 -3.49
C ALA A 183 -15.69 -0.73 -3.35
N LEU A 184 -14.86 -0.01 -2.59
CA LEU A 184 -15.02 1.43 -2.38
C LEU A 184 -14.15 2.24 -3.36
N GLY A 185 -12.90 1.82 -3.55
CA GLY A 185 -11.97 2.45 -4.47
C GLY A 185 -12.46 2.39 -5.92
N SER A 186 -13.00 1.24 -6.33
CA SER A 186 -13.49 1.00 -7.70
C SER A 186 -15.00 1.25 -7.85
N ARG A 187 -15.58 2.21 -7.10
CA ARG A 187 -17.01 2.56 -7.19
C ARG A 187 -17.46 3.07 -8.57
N TYR A 188 -16.50 3.45 -9.42
CA TYR A 188 -16.73 3.87 -10.80
C TYR A 188 -16.59 2.73 -11.83
N LEU A 189 -16.27 1.51 -11.39
CA LEU A 189 -16.38 0.31 -12.22
C LEU A 189 -17.85 -0.02 -12.45
N SER A 190 -18.33 0.16 -13.68
CA SER A 190 -19.76 0.01 -13.95
C SER A 190 -20.25 -1.43 -13.76
N GLY A 191 -21.40 -1.61 -13.09
CA GLY A 191 -22.03 -2.92 -12.91
C GLY A 191 -22.31 -3.63 -14.24
N LYS A 192 -22.62 -2.88 -15.31
CA LYS A 192 -22.78 -3.43 -16.67
C LYS A 192 -21.49 -4.09 -17.18
N MET A 193 -20.33 -3.48 -16.95
CA MET A 193 -19.05 -4.07 -17.36
C MET A 193 -18.67 -5.28 -16.50
N ILE A 194 -19.00 -5.26 -15.21
CA ILE A 194 -18.84 -6.43 -14.33
C ILE A 194 -19.65 -7.61 -14.87
N GLU A 195 -20.93 -7.41 -15.19
CA GLU A 195 -21.78 -8.47 -15.75
C GLU A 195 -21.30 -8.91 -17.14
N LYS A 196 -20.80 -7.98 -17.97
CA LYS A 196 -20.19 -8.32 -19.27
C LYS A 196 -18.99 -9.26 -19.11
N MET A 197 -18.10 -8.98 -18.14
CA MET A 197 -16.94 -9.82 -17.83
C MET A 197 -17.37 -11.21 -17.32
N LYS A 198 -18.30 -11.28 -16.37
CA LYS A 198 -18.83 -12.56 -15.86
C LYS A 198 -19.42 -13.42 -16.97
N ASN A 199 -20.25 -12.82 -17.84
CA ASN A 199 -20.86 -13.52 -18.97
C ASN A 199 -19.82 -14.03 -19.99
N ALA A 200 -18.61 -13.47 -20.00
CA ALA A 200 -17.51 -13.93 -20.83
C ALA A 200 -16.65 -15.03 -20.17
N GLY A 201 -16.91 -15.36 -18.91
CA GLY A 201 -16.14 -16.35 -18.15
C GLY A 201 -15.04 -15.77 -17.25
N VAL A 202 -14.96 -14.44 -17.09
CA VAL A 202 -14.03 -13.80 -16.16
C VAL A 202 -14.57 -13.98 -14.74
N GLU A 203 -13.76 -14.55 -13.85
CA GLU A 203 -14.07 -14.66 -12.43
C GLU A 203 -13.76 -13.31 -11.77
N ILE A 204 -14.76 -12.60 -11.24
CA ILE A 204 -14.60 -11.26 -10.70
C ILE A 204 -15.31 -11.11 -9.35
N PHE A 205 -14.58 -10.64 -8.33
CA PHE A 205 -15.11 -10.46 -6.97
C PHE A 205 -14.68 -9.12 -6.34
N PRO A 206 -15.56 -8.48 -5.55
CA PRO A 206 -15.19 -7.32 -4.75
C PRO A 206 -14.40 -7.73 -3.51
N PHE A 207 -13.25 -7.09 -3.27
CA PHE A 207 -12.52 -7.16 -2.02
C PHE A 207 -13.19 -6.27 -0.95
N PHE A 208 -13.37 -6.81 0.27
CA PHE A 208 -14.18 -6.20 1.35
C PHE A 208 -15.53 -5.64 0.89
N GLU A 209 -16.40 -6.52 0.38
CA GLU A 209 -17.79 -6.18 0.04
C GLU A 209 -18.49 -5.40 1.17
N LEU A 210 -19.11 -4.27 0.83
CA LEU A 210 -19.75 -3.36 1.77
C LEU A 210 -21.24 -3.70 1.95
N LYS A 211 -21.55 -4.62 2.87
CA LYS A 211 -22.93 -4.96 3.23
C LYS A 211 -23.48 -4.02 4.32
N PRO A 212 -24.78 -3.64 4.31
CA PRO A 212 -25.34 -2.65 5.24
C PRO A 212 -25.06 -2.93 6.72
N TRP A 213 -25.12 -4.20 7.14
CA TRP A 213 -24.89 -4.59 8.54
C TRP A 213 -23.43 -4.50 9.00
N ASN A 214 -22.46 -4.45 8.08
CA ASN A 214 -21.03 -4.38 8.38
C ASN A 214 -20.34 -3.14 7.76
N PHE A 215 -21.12 -2.14 7.32
CA PHE A 215 -20.65 -0.99 6.54
C PHE A 215 -19.59 -0.15 7.27
N LEU A 216 -19.92 0.38 8.45
CA LEU A 216 -19.01 1.19 9.26
C LEU A 216 -17.72 0.44 9.58
N ASN A 217 -17.86 -0.86 9.79
CA ASN A 217 -16.82 -1.81 10.14
C ASN A 217 -15.87 -2.17 8.98
N ARG A 218 -16.26 -1.96 7.71
CA ARG A 218 -15.46 -2.33 6.53
C ARG A 218 -14.88 -1.13 5.79
N ILE A 219 -15.40 0.07 6.01
CA ILE A 219 -14.95 1.28 5.30
C ILE A 219 -13.47 1.63 5.56
N ASN A 220 -12.93 1.26 6.74
CA ASN A 220 -11.57 1.65 7.11
C ASN A 220 -10.46 0.75 6.59
N TYR A 221 -10.78 -0.47 6.17
CA TYR A 221 -9.82 -1.44 5.65
C TYR A 221 -10.01 -1.52 4.14
N ARG A 222 -9.01 -1.11 3.37
CA ARG A 222 -9.08 -1.06 1.91
C ARG A 222 -7.93 -1.85 1.31
N ASN A 223 -8.21 -2.48 0.17
CA ASN A 223 -7.16 -3.10 -0.61
C ASN A 223 -6.48 -2.06 -1.48
N HIS A 224 -5.29 -1.63 -1.07
CA HIS A 224 -4.49 -0.69 -1.81
C HIS A 224 -3.47 -1.36 -2.73
N ARG A 225 -3.51 -2.69 -2.87
CA ARG A 225 -2.60 -3.41 -3.77
C ARG A 225 -2.99 -3.13 -5.22
N LYS A 226 -1.97 -3.14 -6.08
CA LYS A 226 -2.10 -3.10 -7.55
C LYS A 226 -1.19 -4.20 -8.07
N ILE A 227 -1.74 -5.39 -8.23
CA ILE A 227 -1.01 -6.59 -8.61
C ILE A 227 -1.57 -7.10 -9.94
N VAL A 228 -0.69 -7.39 -10.89
CA VAL A 228 -1.02 -8.25 -12.03
C VAL A 228 -0.06 -9.41 -12.03
N VAL A 229 -0.55 -10.63 -12.18
CA VAL A 229 0.26 -11.81 -12.46
C VAL A 229 -0.23 -12.47 -13.74
N ILE A 230 0.68 -12.73 -14.66
CA ILE A 230 0.43 -13.38 -15.95
C ILE A 230 1.27 -14.65 -16.00
N ASP A 231 0.58 -15.79 -16.13
CA ASP A 231 1.17 -17.12 -16.24
C ASP A 231 2.20 -17.47 -15.15
N GLY A 232 2.13 -16.83 -13.97
CA GLY A 232 3.08 -17.02 -12.86
C GLY A 232 4.52 -16.58 -13.14
N THR A 233 4.79 -15.89 -14.26
CA THR A 233 6.17 -15.50 -14.67
C THR A 233 6.35 -14.01 -14.92
N VAL A 234 5.27 -13.29 -15.26
CA VAL A 234 5.29 -11.84 -15.43
C VAL A 234 4.40 -11.20 -14.36
N GLY A 235 4.95 -10.24 -13.63
CA GLY A 235 4.28 -9.54 -12.54
C GLY A 235 4.32 -8.03 -12.71
N TYR A 236 3.30 -7.34 -12.22
CA TYR A 236 3.25 -5.89 -12.13
C TYR A 236 2.92 -5.44 -10.70
N VAL A 237 3.65 -4.44 -10.20
CA VAL A 237 3.43 -3.85 -8.88
C VAL A 237 3.91 -2.41 -8.82
N GLY A 238 3.18 -1.52 -8.12
CA GLY A 238 3.56 -0.12 -7.94
C GLY A 238 2.37 0.82 -7.75
N GLY A 239 2.55 2.14 -7.90
CA GLY A 239 1.54 3.13 -7.48
C GLY A 239 0.34 3.34 -8.42
N ILE A 240 0.49 2.95 -9.69
CA ILE A 240 -0.48 3.22 -10.78
C ILE A 240 -1.76 2.37 -10.66
N ASN A 241 -2.91 3.04 -10.50
CA ASN A 241 -4.25 2.45 -10.62
C ASN A 241 -4.69 2.36 -12.10
N VAL A 242 -5.82 1.70 -12.39
CA VAL A 242 -6.41 1.71 -13.74
C VAL A 242 -7.39 2.87 -13.86
N SER A 243 -6.91 3.97 -14.46
CA SER A 243 -7.67 5.19 -14.75
C SER A 243 -6.91 6.05 -15.77
N ASP A 244 -7.65 6.76 -16.62
CA ASP A 244 -7.16 7.73 -17.60
C ASP A 244 -6.39 8.87 -16.92
N LEU A 245 -6.57 9.08 -15.60
CA LEU A 245 -5.80 10.04 -14.79
C LEU A 245 -4.28 9.79 -14.80
N TYR A 246 -3.84 8.58 -15.11
CA TYR A 246 -2.43 8.22 -15.16
C TYR A 246 -1.83 8.32 -16.56
N VAL A 247 -2.65 8.52 -17.59
CA VAL A 247 -2.24 8.54 -19.00
C VAL A 247 -2.13 9.98 -19.46
N ASN A 248 -0.90 10.50 -19.55
CA ASN A 248 -0.67 11.92 -19.83
C ASN A 248 -0.91 12.29 -21.30
N THR A 249 -0.97 11.29 -22.18
CA THR A 249 -1.41 11.49 -23.58
C THR A 249 -2.90 11.78 -23.72
N ILE A 250 -3.71 11.53 -22.67
CA ILE A 250 -5.13 11.91 -22.62
C ILE A 250 -5.25 13.34 -22.06
N PRO A 251 -5.71 14.33 -22.84
CA PRO A 251 -5.53 15.76 -22.54
C PRO A 251 -6.50 16.33 -21.48
N THR A 252 -7.28 15.49 -20.79
CA THR A 252 -8.39 15.92 -19.95
C THR A 252 -8.04 16.13 -18.48
N HIS A 253 -6.79 15.84 -18.07
CA HIS A 253 -6.40 15.81 -16.66
C HIS A 253 -5.06 16.50 -16.37
N ARG A 254 -4.81 16.81 -15.10
CA ARG A 254 -3.50 17.28 -14.63
C ARG A 254 -2.46 16.19 -14.87
N TYR A 255 -1.20 16.56 -15.15
CA TYR A 255 -0.12 15.61 -15.35
C TYR A 255 0.01 14.65 -14.15
N GLY A 256 -0.15 13.35 -14.41
CA GLY A 256 0.00 12.29 -13.43
C GLY A 256 1.42 11.74 -13.46
N ARG A 257 2.14 11.86 -12.33
CA ARG A 257 3.49 11.29 -12.18
C ARG A 257 3.48 10.13 -11.20
N ASP A 258 3.70 8.91 -11.68
CA ASP A 258 3.72 7.73 -10.81
C ASP A 258 4.73 6.70 -11.35
N THR A 259 5.12 5.74 -10.52
CA THR A 259 6.13 4.71 -10.83
C THR A 259 5.54 3.33 -10.60
N HIS A 260 5.73 2.43 -11.56
CA HIS A 260 5.32 1.04 -11.49
C HIS A 260 6.46 0.13 -11.95
N LEU A 261 6.42 -1.13 -11.56
CA LEU A 261 7.40 -2.14 -11.98
C LEU A 261 6.72 -3.20 -12.83
N LYS A 262 7.40 -3.60 -13.91
CA LYS A 262 7.23 -4.93 -14.50
C LYS A 262 8.36 -5.82 -14.00
N ILE A 263 8.02 -7.01 -13.54
CA ILE A 263 8.95 -7.99 -13.01
C ILE A 263 8.79 -9.30 -13.78
N GLU A 264 9.91 -9.89 -14.20
CA GLU A 264 9.97 -11.22 -14.80
C GLU A 264 10.96 -12.06 -13.98
N GLY A 265 10.49 -13.16 -13.40
CA GLY A 265 11.29 -14.02 -12.51
C GLY A 265 10.53 -14.54 -11.30
N LYS A 266 11.23 -15.25 -10.39
CA LYS A 266 10.57 -15.96 -9.28
C LYS A 266 9.95 -15.04 -8.24
N SER A 267 10.33 -13.76 -8.16
CA SER A 267 9.65 -12.83 -7.25
C SER A 267 8.18 -12.60 -7.62
N VAL A 268 7.77 -12.94 -8.86
CA VAL A 268 6.35 -12.96 -9.26
C VAL A 268 5.55 -14.00 -8.47
N TRP A 269 6.18 -15.06 -7.96
CA TRP A 269 5.51 -16.06 -7.13
C TRP A 269 5.01 -15.48 -5.81
N ASP A 270 5.71 -14.48 -5.25
CA ASP A 270 5.21 -13.79 -4.06
C ASP A 270 3.98 -12.94 -4.37
N LEU A 271 3.98 -12.22 -5.51
CA LEU A 271 2.80 -11.50 -5.98
C LEU A 271 1.61 -12.44 -6.19
N GLN A 272 1.87 -13.60 -6.79
CA GLN A 272 0.87 -14.65 -6.99
C GLN A 272 0.33 -15.17 -5.65
N ARG A 273 1.21 -15.45 -4.68
CA ARG A 273 0.83 -15.91 -3.35
C ARG A 273 -0.04 -14.89 -2.62
N ILE A 274 0.32 -13.61 -2.66
CA ILE A 274 -0.47 -12.52 -2.07
C ILE A 274 -1.86 -12.50 -2.71
N PHE A 275 -1.93 -12.52 -4.05
CA PHE A 275 -3.20 -12.57 -4.76
C PHE A 275 -4.06 -13.78 -4.37
N LEU A 276 -3.48 -14.98 -4.26
CA LEU A 276 -4.22 -16.19 -3.87
C LEU A 276 -4.80 -16.07 -2.45
N TYR A 277 -4.07 -15.45 -1.51
CA TYR A 277 -4.61 -15.18 -0.17
C TYR A 277 -5.78 -14.19 -0.22
N ASP A 278 -5.67 -13.12 -1.00
CA ASP A 278 -6.72 -12.12 -1.16
C ASP A 278 -7.96 -12.68 -1.90
N TRP A 279 -7.73 -13.56 -2.88
CA TRP A 279 -8.77 -14.29 -3.61
C TRP A 279 -9.53 -15.24 -2.69
N ASN A 280 -8.81 -16.05 -1.92
CA ASN A 280 -9.41 -16.97 -0.97
C ASN A 280 -10.13 -16.23 0.17
N PHE A 281 -9.70 -15.01 0.50
CA PHE A 281 -10.43 -14.17 1.46
C PHE A 281 -11.75 -13.63 0.87
N SER A 282 -11.74 -13.21 -0.39
CA SER A 282 -12.85 -12.46 -1.00
C SER A 282 -13.88 -13.35 -1.70
N SER A 283 -13.44 -14.48 -2.25
CA SER A 283 -14.29 -15.43 -2.96
C SER A 283 -14.83 -16.52 -2.02
N GLU A 284 -15.95 -17.12 -2.42
CA GLU A 284 -16.47 -18.35 -1.80
C GLU A 284 -15.65 -19.59 -2.20
N GLN A 285 -14.72 -19.43 -3.15
CA GLN A 285 -13.80 -20.47 -3.59
C GLN A 285 -12.62 -20.59 -2.61
N ASN A 286 -11.98 -21.75 -2.66
CA ASN A 286 -10.68 -21.99 -2.03
C ASN A 286 -9.76 -22.53 -3.12
N LEU A 287 -8.96 -21.65 -3.70
CA LEU A 287 -7.89 -22.04 -4.61
C LEU A 287 -6.74 -22.63 -3.80
N ASP A 288 -6.32 -23.83 -4.20
CA ASP A 288 -5.09 -24.41 -3.68
C ASP A 288 -3.86 -23.76 -4.31
N PHE A 289 -2.74 -23.85 -3.59
CA PHE A 289 -1.41 -23.52 -4.12
C PHE A 289 -0.96 -24.61 -5.09
N ASP A 290 -1.56 -24.61 -6.27
CA ASP A 290 -1.22 -25.54 -7.34
C ASP A 290 0.08 -25.12 -8.03
N THR A 291 0.96 -26.09 -8.28
CA THR A 291 2.18 -25.95 -9.08
C THR A 291 1.96 -25.28 -10.44
N GLN A 292 0.77 -25.37 -11.05
CA GLN A 292 0.47 -24.66 -12.30
C GLN A 292 0.56 -23.13 -12.18
N PHE A 293 0.39 -22.59 -10.96
CA PHE A 293 0.54 -21.16 -10.66
C PHE A 293 1.98 -20.75 -10.38
N PHE A 294 2.86 -21.72 -10.16
CA PHE A 294 4.28 -21.56 -9.82
C PHE A 294 5.12 -22.37 -10.82
N PRO A 295 5.16 -21.93 -12.10
CA PRO A 295 5.76 -22.72 -13.17
C PRO A 295 7.24 -22.95 -12.90
N ASP A 296 7.71 -24.19 -13.06
CA ASP A 296 9.14 -24.49 -12.95
C ASP A 296 9.91 -23.71 -14.03
N ASP A 297 10.74 -22.79 -13.58
CA ASP A 297 11.60 -21.95 -14.39
C ASP A 297 13.07 -22.36 -14.28
N SER A 298 13.34 -23.59 -13.81
CA SER A 298 14.67 -24.16 -13.71
C SER A 298 15.45 -23.95 -15.02
N GLY A 299 16.56 -23.22 -14.93
CA GLY A 299 17.45 -22.93 -16.05
C GLY A 299 17.11 -21.68 -16.89
N LYS A 300 15.97 -21.01 -16.67
CA LYS A 300 15.71 -19.70 -17.30
C LYS A 300 16.50 -18.61 -16.58
N ILE A 301 17.14 -17.73 -17.35
CA ILE A 301 17.80 -16.53 -16.83
C ILE A 301 16.95 -15.33 -17.24
N TYR A 302 16.38 -14.64 -16.27
CA TYR A 302 15.62 -13.41 -16.50
C TYR A 302 16.53 -12.19 -16.31
N GLY A 303 17.32 -12.18 -15.25
CA GLY A 303 18.16 -11.04 -14.91
C GLY A 303 19.06 -11.30 -13.71
N LYS A 304 19.50 -10.23 -13.05
CA LYS A 304 20.41 -10.30 -11.90
C LYS A 304 19.84 -9.69 -10.63
N ALA A 305 18.67 -9.07 -10.71
CA ALA A 305 18.11 -8.33 -9.59
C ALA A 305 17.61 -9.30 -8.51
N LEU A 306 17.95 -8.98 -7.27
CA LEU A 306 17.29 -9.53 -6.10
C LEU A 306 16.01 -8.74 -5.87
N VAL A 307 14.90 -9.43 -5.68
CA VAL A 307 13.63 -8.79 -5.33
C VAL A 307 12.99 -9.48 -4.14
N ASP A 308 12.65 -8.67 -3.13
CA ASP A 308 11.83 -9.02 -1.98
C ASP A 308 10.46 -8.35 -2.12
N ILE A 309 9.38 -9.14 -2.16
CA ILE A 309 8.01 -8.63 -2.16
C ILE A 309 7.47 -8.65 -0.73
N THR A 310 7.28 -7.48 -0.15
CA THR A 310 6.76 -7.31 1.21
C THR A 310 5.30 -6.86 1.15
N ALA A 311 4.40 -7.68 1.66
CA ALA A 311 3.00 -7.30 1.91
C ALA A 311 2.80 -6.88 3.38
N SER A 312 1.90 -5.93 3.60
CA SER A 312 1.46 -5.52 4.94
C SER A 312 -0.05 -5.32 4.94
N GLY A 313 -0.66 -5.42 6.12
CA GLY A 313 -2.08 -5.15 6.31
C GLY A 313 -2.55 -5.45 7.73
N PRO A 314 -3.87 -5.40 7.98
CA PRO A 314 -4.45 -5.80 9.26
C PRO A 314 -4.38 -7.33 9.49
N ASP A 315 -3.88 -8.07 8.51
CA ASP A 315 -3.71 -9.51 8.47
C ASP A 315 -2.30 -9.98 8.83
N SER A 316 -1.32 -9.08 8.75
CA SER A 316 0.05 -9.35 9.15
C SER A 316 0.24 -9.21 10.67
N SER A 317 1.14 -10.01 11.24
CA SER A 317 1.46 -9.96 12.68
C SER A 317 2.14 -8.64 13.08
N TYR A 318 2.91 -8.07 12.16
CA TYR A 318 3.64 -6.82 12.32
C TYR A 318 3.34 -5.88 11.13
N PRO A 319 3.59 -4.55 11.26
CA PRO A 319 3.50 -3.65 10.12
C PRO A 319 4.74 -3.82 9.23
N ASN A 320 4.77 -4.91 8.45
CA ASN A 320 5.95 -5.42 7.74
C ASN A 320 6.58 -4.35 6.83
N ILE A 321 5.76 -3.59 6.10
CA ILE A 321 6.25 -2.50 5.23
C ILE A 321 6.91 -1.41 6.07
N LEU A 322 6.29 -0.93 7.15
CA LEU A 322 6.91 0.09 8.01
C LEU A 322 8.27 -0.41 8.53
N TYR A 323 8.33 -1.63 9.06
CA TYR A 323 9.57 -2.19 9.61
C TYR A 323 10.67 -2.37 8.55
N SER A 324 10.30 -2.78 7.34
CA SER A 324 11.20 -2.83 6.18
C SER A 324 11.77 -1.44 5.89
N LEU A 325 10.93 -0.41 5.80
CA LEU A 325 11.37 0.97 5.52
C LEU A 325 12.26 1.54 6.63
N LEU A 326 11.88 1.34 7.90
CA LEU A 326 12.70 1.75 9.06
C LEU A 326 14.08 1.09 9.03
N THR A 327 14.13 -0.21 8.72
CA THR A 327 15.37 -0.97 8.62
C THR A 327 16.24 -0.47 7.47
N GLY A 328 15.66 -0.25 6.29
CA GLY A 328 16.38 0.33 5.14
C GLY A 328 16.96 1.72 5.46
N MET A 329 16.18 2.59 6.11
CA MET A 329 16.62 3.93 6.52
C MET A 329 17.76 3.89 7.56
N ALA A 330 17.67 2.96 8.53
CA ALA A 330 18.72 2.77 9.52
C ALA A 330 20.02 2.28 8.87
N LEU A 331 19.93 1.35 7.92
CA LEU A 331 21.09 0.73 7.26
C LEU A 331 21.72 1.60 6.17
N ALA A 332 20.98 2.54 5.56
CA ALA A 332 21.55 3.50 4.61
C ALA A 332 22.72 4.29 5.24
N GLN A 333 23.71 4.73 4.47
CA GLN A 333 24.90 5.43 5.01
C GLN A 333 25.23 6.76 4.34
N LYS A 334 24.78 7.00 3.11
CA LYS A 334 25.14 8.18 2.31
C LYS A 334 23.93 9.04 2.03
N GLU A 335 22.90 8.46 1.39
CA GLU A 335 21.72 9.22 1.00
C GLU A 335 20.42 8.40 0.92
N MET A 336 19.31 9.12 1.04
CA MET A 336 17.96 8.62 0.83
C MET A 336 17.17 9.57 -0.06
N LEU A 337 16.61 9.05 -1.15
CA LEU A 337 15.73 9.78 -2.06
C LEU A 337 14.32 9.21 -1.90
N ILE A 338 13.38 10.03 -1.43
CA ILE A 338 12.04 9.60 -1.04
C ILE A 338 11.01 10.36 -1.85
N THR A 339 10.10 9.66 -2.51
CA THR A 339 8.93 10.25 -3.17
C THR A 339 7.67 9.63 -2.58
N THR A 340 6.71 10.46 -2.18
CA THR A 340 5.38 10.01 -1.74
C THR A 340 4.31 11.06 -2.04
N PRO A 341 3.08 10.68 -2.45
CA PRO A 341 1.97 11.65 -2.58
C PRO A 341 1.53 12.20 -1.23
N TYR A 342 1.55 11.36 -0.19
CA TYR A 342 1.04 11.70 1.13
C TYR A 342 2.11 11.36 2.16
N PHE A 343 2.52 12.37 2.92
CA PHE A 343 3.56 12.26 3.94
C PHE A 343 2.96 12.65 5.29
N VAL A 344 2.38 11.66 5.96
CA VAL A 344 1.76 11.78 7.28
C VAL A 344 2.35 10.67 8.17
N PRO A 345 3.67 10.64 8.36
CA PRO A 345 4.36 9.51 8.96
C PRO A 345 3.99 9.34 10.44
N ASN A 346 4.17 8.13 10.95
CA ASN A 346 4.19 7.92 12.39
C ASN A 346 5.49 8.45 13.03
N LEU A 347 5.52 8.50 14.36
CA LEU A 347 6.67 9.00 15.11
C LEU A 347 7.94 8.18 14.83
N SER A 348 7.85 6.85 14.76
CA SER A 348 9.00 6.00 14.48
C SER A 348 9.67 6.32 13.14
N PHE A 349 8.88 6.56 12.10
CA PHE A 349 9.37 6.92 10.78
C PHE A 349 9.97 8.33 10.77
N LEU A 350 9.27 9.29 11.39
CA LEU A 350 9.74 10.67 11.52
C LEU A 350 11.09 10.75 12.26
N ASP A 351 11.20 10.09 13.42
CA ASP A 351 12.41 10.09 14.23
C ASP A 351 13.55 9.38 13.52
N THR A 352 13.28 8.28 12.82
CA THR A 352 14.32 7.58 12.03
C THR A 352 14.87 8.45 10.92
N LEU A 353 14.04 9.24 10.22
CA LEU A 353 14.51 10.22 9.25
C LEU A 353 15.37 11.31 9.88
N LYS A 354 14.96 11.85 11.03
CA LYS A 354 15.74 12.87 11.76
C LYS A 354 17.09 12.30 12.20
N ILE A 355 17.11 11.10 12.78
CA ILE A 355 18.33 10.41 13.19
C ILE A 355 19.26 10.20 11.99
N ALA A 356 18.71 9.79 10.84
CA ALA A 356 19.50 9.63 9.62
C ALA A 356 20.21 10.92 9.21
N VAL A 357 19.51 12.06 9.18
CA VAL A 357 20.14 13.34 8.84
C VAL A 357 21.14 13.79 9.90
N LEU A 358 20.80 13.68 11.19
CA LEU A 358 21.69 14.03 12.30
C LEU A 358 22.96 13.15 12.32
N SER A 359 22.89 11.95 11.76
CA SER A 359 24.03 11.05 11.57
C SER A 359 24.85 11.36 10.30
N GLY A 360 24.54 12.46 9.60
CA GLY A 360 25.27 12.93 8.42
C GLY A 360 24.77 12.39 7.06
N LYS A 361 23.66 11.65 7.02
CA LYS A 361 23.10 11.14 5.76
C LYS A 361 22.34 12.25 5.03
N LYS A 362 22.45 12.31 3.70
CA LYS A 362 21.66 13.26 2.88
C LYS A 362 20.26 12.70 2.65
N VAL A 363 19.22 13.47 2.98
CA VAL A 363 17.84 13.01 2.78
C VAL A 363 17.10 14.03 1.93
N LYS A 364 16.54 13.56 0.81
CA LYS A 364 15.69 14.36 -0.09
C LYS A 364 14.29 13.78 -0.10
N LEU A 365 13.30 14.62 0.21
CA LEU A 365 11.89 14.27 0.22
C LEU A 365 11.17 15.04 -0.90
N LEU A 366 10.60 14.32 -1.85
CA LEU A 366 9.76 14.85 -2.93
C LEU A 366 8.29 14.55 -2.63
N VAL A 367 7.49 15.61 -2.63
CA VAL A 367 6.04 15.57 -2.38
C VAL A 367 5.31 16.45 -3.39
N PRO A 368 3.97 16.31 -3.56
CA PRO A 368 3.22 17.22 -4.41
C PRO A 368 3.30 18.68 -3.95
N LYS A 369 3.32 19.63 -4.88
CA LYS A 369 3.00 21.03 -4.56
C LYS A 369 1.49 21.23 -4.39
N THR A 370 0.70 20.58 -5.24
CA THR A 370 -0.76 20.66 -5.23
C THR A 370 -1.35 19.27 -5.00
N TYR A 371 -2.16 19.15 -3.95
CA TYR A 371 -2.81 17.91 -3.55
C TYR A 371 -4.23 17.85 -4.12
N ASP A 372 -4.81 16.66 -4.12
CA ASP A 372 -6.24 16.42 -4.31
C ASP A 372 -7.10 16.82 -3.10
N SER A 373 -6.51 16.85 -1.90
CA SER A 373 -7.18 17.24 -0.66
C SER A 373 -6.40 18.30 0.10
N LYS A 374 -7.05 19.43 0.39
CA LYS A 374 -6.45 20.53 1.17
C LYS A 374 -6.15 20.14 2.61
N ILE A 375 -6.94 19.22 3.18
CA ILE A 375 -6.70 18.68 4.52
C ILE A 375 -5.37 17.93 4.53
N ILE A 376 -5.16 17.02 3.57
CA ILE A 376 -3.93 16.24 3.48
C ILE A 376 -2.71 17.11 3.17
N GLU A 377 -2.87 18.13 2.32
CA GLU A 377 -1.82 19.12 2.08
C GLU A 377 -1.36 19.78 3.38
N LEU A 378 -2.30 20.35 4.15
CA LEU A 378 -1.99 21.09 5.38
C LEU A 378 -1.44 20.17 6.48
N THR A 379 -1.97 18.94 6.59
CA THR A 379 -1.43 17.93 7.52
C THR A 379 0.00 17.57 7.13
N THR A 380 0.27 17.29 5.85
CA THR A 380 1.62 16.97 5.37
C THR A 380 2.61 18.11 5.66
N GLN A 381 2.22 19.35 5.33
CA GLN A 381 3.04 20.54 5.57
C GLN A 381 3.31 20.79 7.06
N SER A 382 2.49 20.27 7.97
CA SER A 382 2.72 20.41 9.42
C SER A 382 3.98 19.68 9.90
N PHE A 383 4.44 18.65 9.17
CA PHE A 383 5.67 17.90 9.48
C PHE A 383 6.94 18.56 8.95
N PHE A 384 6.83 19.52 8.01
CA PHE A 384 7.99 20.09 7.34
C PHE A 384 8.88 20.89 8.28
N ASP A 385 8.33 21.57 9.29
CA ASP A 385 9.14 22.35 10.25
C ASP A 385 10.20 21.46 10.91
N ALA A 386 9.78 20.32 11.47
CA ALA A 386 10.66 19.40 12.18
C ALA A 386 11.70 18.74 11.26
N LEU A 387 11.37 18.55 9.97
CA LEU A 387 12.25 17.94 8.98
C LEU A 387 13.27 18.93 8.44
N LEU A 388 12.83 20.14 8.10
CA LEU A 388 13.71 21.22 7.62
C LEU A 388 14.70 21.62 8.72
N ASP A 389 14.25 21.73 9.98
CA ASP A 389 15.12 21.99 11.13
C ASP A 389 16.15 20.87 11.35
N ALA A 390 15.80 19.61 11.04
CA ALA A 390 16.74 18.50 11.10
C ALA A 390 17.72 18.45 9.92
N GLY A 391 17.44 19.16 8.82
CA GLY A 391 18.28 19.22 7.62
C GLY A 391 17.81 18.38 6.43
N VAL A 392 16.56 17.88 6.43
CA VAL A 392 15.98 17.22 5.25
C VAL A 392 15.75 18.25 4.14
N GLU A 393 16.16 17.92 2.92
CA GLU A 393 15.86 18.73 1.74
C GLU A 393 14.48 18.35 1.19
N ILE A 394 13.49 19.24 1.33
CA ILE A 394 12.12 19.01 0.85
C ILE A 394 11.91 19.70 -0.50
N PHE A 395 11.37 18.96 -1.46
CA PHE A 395 11.04 19.41 -2.80
C PHE A 395 9.54 19.23 -3.06
N GLN A 396 8.91 20.25 -3.66
CA GLN A 396 7.51 20.20 -4.06
C GLN A 396 7.39 20.11 -5.58
N TYR A 397 6.79 19.04 -6.08
CA TYR A 397 6.60 18.76 -7.50
C TYR A 397 5.53 19.68 -8.11
N LYS A 398 5.87 20.41 -9.19
CA LYS A 398 5.02 21.48 -9.75
C LYS A 398 4.29 21.11 -11.04
N LYS A 399 4.80 20.16 -11.82
CA LYS A 399 4.25 19.82 -13.15
C LYS A 399 2.84 19.23 -13.07
N GLY A 400 2.49 18.59 -11.96
CA GLY A 400 1.19 17.99 -11.75
C GLY A 400 1.12 17.31 -10.39
N PHE A 401 0.52 16.11 -10.34
CA PHE A 401 0.41 15.33 -9.11
C PHE A 401 1.35 14.14 -9.13
N VAL A 402 2.32 14.16 -8.22
CA VAL A 402 3.21 13.01 -7.99
C VAL A 402 2.56 12.04 -7.02
N HIS A 403 2.27 10.84 -7.53
CA HIS A 403 1.65 9.74 -6.81
C HIS A 403 2.58 8.53 -6.66
N ALA A 404 3.85 8.66 -7.05
CA ALA A 404 4.87 7.63 -6.84
C ALA A 404 5.16 7.39 -5.34
N LYS A 405 5.39 6.12 -4.98
CA LYS A 405 5.86 5.68 -3.65
C LYS A 405 7.18 4.97 -3.81
N THR A 406 8.25 5.75 -3.75
CA THR A 406 9.59 5.24 -4.05
C THR A 406 10.59 5.68 -2.99
N ILE A 407 11.48 4.79 -2.58
CA ILE A 407 12.64 5.12 -1.77
C ILE A 407 13.88 4.54 -2.42
N VAL A 408 14.95 5.32 -2.54
CA VAL A 408 16.28 4.85 -2.95
C VAL A 408 17.24 5.00 -1.77
N TYR A 409 17.88 3.92 -1.37
CA TYR A 409 18.93 3.90 -0.36
C TYR A 409 20.29 3.79 -1.05
N ASP A 410 21.12 4.82 -0.91
CA ASP A 410 22.51 4.85 -1.37
C ASP A 410 22.75 4.50 -2.84
N ARG A 411 21.70 4.55 -3.67
CA ARG A 411 21.69 4.09 -5.07
C ARG A 411 22.07 2.62 -5.24
N GLU A 412 21.87 1.81 -4.20
CA GLU A 412 22.18 0.37 -4.18
C GLU A 412 20.91 -0.49 -3.99
N VAL A 413 19.96 0.03 -3.21
CA VAL A 413 18.68 -0.63 -2.91
C VAL A 413 17.55 0.35 -3.17
N SER A 414 16.43 -0.15 -3.68
CA SER A 414 15.26 0.67 -3.98
C SER A 414 13.97 -0.02 -3.59
N VAL A 415 13.02 0.76 -3.11
CA VAL A 415 11.66 0.31 -2.79
C VAL A 415 10.70 1.01 -3.74
N VAL A 416 9.82 0.24 -4.38
CA VAL A 416 8.70 0.75 -5.18
C VAL A 416 7.47 -0.06 -4.82
N GLY A 417 6.33 0.60 -4.63
CA GLY A 417 5.12 -0.14 -4.27
C GLY A 417 3.88 0.73 -4.15
N THR A 418 2.96 0.27 -3.30
CA THR A 418 1.64 0.88 -3.14
C THR A 418 1.53 1.74 -1.88
N ALA A 419 2.33 1.44 -0.85
CA ALA A 419 2.21 2.05 0.46
C ALA A 419 2.66 3.50 0.48
N ASN A 420 1.75 4.40 0.88
CA ASN A 420 2.12 5.77 1.22
C ASN A 420 2.92 5.80 2.53
N LEU A 421 3.51 6.96 2.83
CA LEU A 421 4.16 7.21 4.11
C LEU A 421 3.14 7.83 5.10
N ASP A 422 2.06 7.08 5.37
CA ASP A 422 0.97 7.46 6.29
C ASP A 422 0.57 6.31 7.24
N ASN A 423 -0.13 6.64 8.33
CA ASN A 423 -0.52 5.66 9.35
C ASN A 423 -1.47 4.59 8.78
N ARG A 424 -2.36 4.99 7.85
CA ARG A 424 -3.27 4.05 7.19
C ARG A 424 -2.55 2.97 6.39
N SER A 425 -1.54 3.33 5.61
CA SER A 425 -0.75 2.38 4.80
C SER A 425 0.07 1.45 5.69
N PHE A 426 0.53 1.92 6.85
CA PHE A 426 1.29 1.08 7.78
C PHE A 426 0.43 0.09 8.58
N ASP A 427 -0.81 0.47 8.94
CA ASP A 427 -1.61 -0.29 9.90
C ASP A 427 -2.93 -0.85 9.38
N LEU A 428 -3.58 -0.20 8.40
CA LEU A 428 -4.98 -0.48 8.04
C LEU A 428 -5.16 -0.99 6.60
N ASN A 429 -4.44 -0.40 5.64
CA ASN A 429 -4.57 -0.80 4.25
C ASN A 429 -3.80 -2.08 3.99
N PHE A 430 -4.33 -2.89 3.07
CA PHE A 430 -3.56 -3.96 2.47
C PHE A 430 -2.67 -3.34 1.41
N GLU A 431 -1.37 -3.47 1.60
CA GLU A 431 -0.33 -2.82 0.80
C GLU A 431 0.69 -3.86 0.34
N VAL A 432 1.46 -3.53 -0.71
CA VAL A 432 2.55 -4.35 -1.23
C VAL A 432 3.68 -3.47 -1.77
N ASN A 433 4.91 -3.79 -1.40
CA ASN A 433 6.12 -3.14 -1.89
C ASN A 433 7.11 -4.17 -2.45
N ALA A 434 7.80 -3.81 -3.52
CA ALA A 434 8.97 -4.52 -4.01
C ALA A 434 10.25 -3.79 -3.55
N THR A 435 11.11 -4.50 -2.84
CA THR A 435 12.47 -4.05 -2.52
C THR A 435 13.42 -4.72 -3.50
N VAL A 436 14.10 -3.91 -4.31
CA VAL A 436 15.01 -4.32 -5.38
C VAL A 436 16.43 -4.01 -4.95
N TYR A 437 17.29 -5.02 -4.91
CA TYR A 437 18.71 -4.89 -4.60
C TYR A 437 19.50 -5.10 -5.90
N ASP A 438 19.69 -4.00 -6.62
CA ASP A 438 20.44 -3.93 -7.86
C ASP A 438 20.87 -2.47 -8.06
N ALA A 439 22.17 -2.21 -7.97
CA ALA A 439 22.71 -0.86 -8.09
C ALA A 439 22.40 -0.20 -9.44
N ASP A 440 22.33 -0.96 -10.54
CA ASP A 440 22.01 -0.39 -11.85
C ASP A 440 20.54 0.05 -11.90
N PHE A 441 19.65 -0.75 -11.33
CA PHE A 441 18.24 -0.41 -11.17
C PHE A 441 18.07 0.82 -10.27
N SER A 442 18.71 0.81 -9.10
CA SER A 442 18.64 1.90 -8.13
C SER A 442 19.22 3.21 -8.66
N GLN A 443 20.28 3.15 -9.48
CA GLN A 443 20.81 4.31 -10.18
C GLN A 443 19.83 4.86 -11.22
N LYS A 444 19.11 3.99 -11.96
CA LYS A 444 18.05 4.43 -12.88
C LYS A 444 16.91 5.10 -12.13
N LEU A 445 16.44 4.53 -11.03
CA LEU A 445 15.37 5.12 -10.22
C LEU A 445 15.81 6.47 -9.59
N ALA A 446 17.06 6.57 -9.16
CA ALA A 446 17.64 7.84 -8.68
C ALA A 446 17.69 8.92 -9.78
N LYS A 447 17.97 8.54 -11.03
CA LYS A 447 17.92 9.47 -12.18
C LYS A 447 16.50 9.95 -12.46
N GLU A 448 15.50 9.08 -12.34
CA GLU A 448 14.09 9.51 -12.46
C GLU A 448 13.70 10.48 -11.34
N PHE A 449 14.16 10.25 -10.11
CA PHE A 449 14.01 11.22 -9.02
C PHE A 449 14.66 12.56 -9.36
N GLU A 450 15.90 12.57 -9.86
CA GLU A 450 16.61 13.79 -10.27
C GLU A 450 15.90 14.55 -11.39
N LYS A 451 15.29 13.81 -12.34
CA LYS A 451 14.45 14.40 -13.39
C LYS A 451 13.20 15.04 -12.80
N ASP A 452 12.54 14.38 -11.85
CA ASP A 452 11.39 14.97 -11.14
C ASP A 452 11.77 16.25 -10.37
N LEU A 453 13.01 16.36 -9.88
CA LEU A 453 13.50 17.59 -9.24
C LEU A 453 13.57 18.80 -10.20
N GLN A 454 13.77 18.57 -11.50
CA GLN A 454 13.80 19.66 -12.50
C GLN A 454 12.44 20.37 -12.59
N ASP A 455 11.36 19.62 -12.36
CA ASP A 455 9.99 20.10 -12.32
C ASP A 455 9.52 20.46 -10.89
N SER A 456 10.44 20.61 -9.95
CA SER A 456 10.15 20.85 -8.53
C SER A 456 10.67 22.20 -8.02
N GLU A 457 10.21 22.59 -6.84
CA GLU A 457 10.81 23.69 -6.06
C GLU A 457 11.34 23.16 -4.74
N LYS A 458 12.58 23.52 -4.40
CA LYS A 458 13.13 23.25 -3.07
C LYS A 458 12.52 24.24 -2.09
N ILE A 459 12.03 23.74 -0.95
CA ILE A 459 11.54 24.59 0.12
C ILE A 459 12.74 25.26 0.80
N ASP A 460 12.71 26.59 0.85
CA ASP A 460 13.65 27.38 1.63
C ASP A 460 13.21 27.41 3.12
N PRO A 461 14.04 26.94 4.08
CA PRO A 461 13.67 26.88 5.49
C PRO A 461 13.28 28.24 6.10
N GLU A 462 13.96 29.32 5.73
CA GLU A 462 13.70 30.66 6.28
C GLU A 462 12.36 31.21 5.79
N THR A 463 12.09 31.08 4.49
CA THR A 463 10.80 31.43 3.90
C THR A 463 9.68 30.58 4.49
N TRP A 464 9.93 29.28 4.68
CA TRP A 464 8.97 28.35 5.28
C TRP A 464 8.62 28.73 6.72
N LYS A 465 9.61 29.12 7.52
CA LYS A 465 9.41 29.62 8.89
C LYS A 465 8.58 30.90 8.93
N ASN A 466 8.62 31.73 7.89
CA ASN A 466 7.86 33.00 7.84
C ASN A 466 6.45 32.89 7.23
N ARG A 467 5.96 31.68 6.96
CA ARG A 467 4.60 31.47 6.41
C ARG A 467 3.47 31.97 7.34
N PRO A 468 2.28 32.30 6.80
CA PRO A 468 1.17 32.88 7.58
C PRO A 468 0.76 32.07 8.80
N PHE A 469 0.56 32.74 9.94
CA PHE A 469 0.22 32.12 11.23
C PHE A 469 -1.00 31.19 11.12
N PHE A 470 -2.07 31.61 10.44
CA PHE A 470 -3.28 30.82 10.31
C PHE A 470 -3.03 29.47 9.60
N ARG A 471 -2.15 29.43 8.59
CA ARG A 471 -1.77 28.17 7.93
C ARG A 471 -1.00 27.26 8.88
N LYS A 472 -0.10 27.81 9.71
CA LYS A 472 0.62 27.04 10.74
C LYS A 472 -0.34 26.45 11.76
N LEU A 473 -1.24 27.27 12.29
CA LEU A 473 -2.21 26.87 13.31
C LEU A 473 -3.12 25.76 12.79
N LEU A 474 -3.68 25.95 11.59
CA LEU A 474 -4.56 24.95 10.98
C LEU A 474 -3.83 23.63 10.72
N GLY A 475 -2.60 23.68 10.20
CA GLY A 475 -1.77 22.47 10.03
C GLY A 475 -1.53 21.74 11.35
N LYS A 476 -1.22 22.46 12.44
CA LYS A 476 -1.04 21.86 13.77
C LYS A 476 -2.33 21.24 14.33
N ILE A 477 -3.47 21.88 14.14
CA ILE A 477 -4.78 21.33 14.54
C ILE A 477 -5.08 20.06 13.76
N LEU A 478 -4.88 20.07 12.44
CA LEU A 478 -5.11 18.90 11.59
C LEU A 478 -4.16 17.74 11.93
N ASN A 479 -2.92 18.03 12.33
CA ASN A 479 -1.95 17.02 12.77
C ASN A 479 -2.42 16.23 14.00
N LEU A 480 -3.29 16.79 14.86
CA LEU A 480 -3.89 16.03 15.97
C LEU A 480 -4.70 14.82 15.49
N PHE A 481 -5.18 14.85 14.24
CA PHE A 481 -5.92 13.78 13.60
C PHE A 481 -5.06 12.91 12.68
N ALA A 482 -3.75 13.20 12.53
CA ALA A 482 -2.82 12.41 11.72
C ALA A 482 -2.81 10.90 12.06
N PRO A 483 -2.98 10.45 13.34
CA PRO A 483 -3.09 9.02 13.64
C PRO A 483 -4.31 8.32 13.03
N LEU A 484 -5.29 9.07 12.53
CA LEU A 484 -6.47 8.55 11.83
C LEU A 484 -6.34 8.61 10.30
N MET A 485 -5.33 9.34 9.80
CA MET A 485 -5.11 9.67 8.39
C MET A 485 -4.12 8.74 7.69
#